data_AF-A0A7S2LI67-F1
#
_entry.id   AF-A0A7S2LI67-F1
#
_cell.length_a   1.000
_cell.length_b   1.000
_cell.length_c   1.000
_cell.angle_alpha   90.00
_cell.angle_beta   90.00
_cell.angle_gamma   90.00
#
_symmetry.space_group_name_H-M   'P 1'
#
loop_
_entity.id
_entity.type
_entity.pdbx_description
1 polymer ?
#
loop_
_entity_poly.entity_id
_entity_poly.type
_entity_poly.pdbx_seq_one_letter_code
_entity_poly.pdbx_strand_id
1 'polypeptide(L)'
;QVRYDKGGTETEFGMFGLRTNYSFASFSYFGDDVKAYCLKPQIGKESGTPVPTALARAFGGPGVDYAKLCIPDPSKVPLNEDGLVQVRTTYPDDVEEMGVFMRRIVRHMGGQVPPNADSTVRWFAAPYASSSSTKTFSDAVAAL
;
A
#
# COMPACT_ATOMS: atom_id res chain seq x y z
N GLN A 1 -25.39 -16.62 25.34
CA GLN A 1 -24.06 -16.51 24.70
C GLN A 1 -23.93 -17.64 23.71
N VAL A 2 -23.74 -17.36 22.43
CA VAL A 2 -23.54 -18.39 21.39
C VAL A 2 -22.03 -18.57 21.23
N ARG A 3 -21.53 -19.79 21.40
CA ARG A 3 -20.12 -20.11 21.19
C ARG A 3 -19.87 -20.21 19.70
N TYR A 4 -19.06 -19.30 19.16
CA TYR A 4 -18.54 -19.40 17.80
C TYR A 4 -17.36 -20.39 17.83
N ASP A 5 -17.65 -21.68 17.72
CA ASP A 5 -16.61 -22.69 17.50
C ASP A 5 -16.17 -22.65 16.05
N LYS A 6 -15.18 -21.81 15.77
CA LYS A 6 -14.42 -21.86 14.51
C LYS A 6 -13.52 -23.10 14.57
N GLY A 7 -13.85 -24.15 13.83
CA GLY A 7 -12.98 -25.33 13.72
C GLY A 7 -11.73 -25.04 12.88
N GLY A 8 -10.60 -24.74 13.51
CA GLY A 8 -9.34 -24.41 12.83
C GLY A 8 -8.73 -23.07 13.30
N THR A 9 -7.72 -22.58 12.61
CA THR A 9 -7.07 -21.29 12.90
C THR A 9 -7.91 -20.12 12.38
N GLU A 10 -7.92 -18.96 13.07
CA GLU A 10 -8.64 -17.74 12.60
C GLU A 10 -8.31 -17.39 11.13
N THR A 11 -7.06 -17.63 10.70
CA THR A 11 -6.58 -17.39 9.33
C THR A 11 -7.19 -18.27 8.25
N GLU A 12 -7.82 -19.39 8.63
CA GLU A 12 -8.52 -20.30 7.71
C GLU A 12 -10.00 -19.90 7.50
N PHE A 13 -10.49 -18.93 8.26
CA PHE A 13 -11.87 -18.47 8.19
C PHE A 13 -11.99 -17.11 7.50
N GLY A 14 -13.13 -16.90 6.81
CA GLY A 14 -13.44 -15.65 6.14
C GLY A 14 -13.03 -15.61 4.67
N MET A 15 -13.26 -14.46 4.04
CA MET A 15 -13.08 -14.27 2.60
C MET A 15 -11.61 -13.95 2.22
N PHE A 16 -10.82 -13.48 3.18
CA PHE A 16 -9.45 -13.04 2.97
C PHE A 16 -8.54 -13.61 4.06
N GLY A 17 -7.36 -14.06 3.65
CA GLY A 17 -6.23 -14.34 4.52
C GLY A 17 -5.18 -13.24 4.42
N LEU A 18 -4.04 -13.46 5.06
CA LEU A 18 -2.91 -12.54 5.03
C LEU A 18 -1.84 -13.02 4.07
N ARG A 19 -1.25 -12.09 3.32
CA ARG A 19 -0.04 -12.31 2.52
C ARG A 19 1.17 -12.21 3.45
N THR A 20 1.48 -13.30 4.15
CA THR A 20 2.51 -13.32 5.22
C THR A 20 3.93 -13.02 4.76
N ASN A 21 4.22 -13.14 3.46
CA ASN A 21 5.51 -12.76 2.87
C ASN A 21 5.62 -11.25 2.57
N TYR A 22 4.60 -10.45 2.84
CA TYR A 22 4.63 -9.00 2.62
C TYR A 22 3.87 -8.24 3.72
N SER A 23 4.61 -7.61 4.63
CA SER A 23 4.09 -6.62 5.58
C SER A 23 4.43 -5.21 5.12
N PHE A 24 3.45 -4.30 5.10
CA PHE A 24 3.64 -2.92 4.64
C PHE A 24 3.87 -1.92 5.78
N ALA A 25 3.64 -2.32 7.03
CA ALA A 25 3.91 -1.52 8.20
C ALA A 25 4.11 -2.42 9.43
N SER A 26 4.78 -1.88 10.44
CA SER A 26 4.83 -2.44 11.79
C SER A 26 4.45 -1.35 12.78
N PHE A 27 3.73 -1.70 13.84
CA PHE A 27 3.39 -0.76 14.90
C PHE A 27 3.35 -1.48 16.25
N SER A 28 3.70 -0.75 17.31
CA SER A 28 3.62 -1.26 18.67
C SER A 28 2.17 -1.21 19.16
N TYR A 29 1.66 -2.33 19.66
CA TYR A 29 0.33 -2.44 20.22
C TYR A 29 0.41 -3.25 21.52
N PHE A 30 0.11 -2.61 22.66
CA PHE A 30 0.23 -3.20 24.00
C PHE A 30 1.62 -3.80 24.34
N GLY A 31 2.69 -3.22 23.82
CA GLY A 31 4.07 -3.68 24.08
C GLY A 31 4.55 -4.78 23.13
N ASP A 32 3.67 -5.27 22.25
CA ASP A 32 4.02 -6.20 21.18
C ASP A 32 4.18 -5.45 19.85
N ASP A 33 5.19 -5.84 19.07
CA ASP A 33 5.33 -5.36 17.70
C ASP A 33 4.45 -6.19 16.75
N VAL A 34 3.42 -5.55 16.21
CA VAL A 34 2.47 -6.16 15.30
C VAL A 34 2.75 -5.71 13.87
N LYS A 35 2.71 -6.66 12.93
CA LYS A 35 2.91 -6.40 11.51
C LYS A 35 1.57 -6.28 10.78
N ALA A 36 1.44 -5.25 9.95
CA ALA A 36 0.32 -5.09 9.04
C ALA A 36 0.64 -5.79 7.71
N TYR A 37 -0.22 -6.74 7.31
CA TYR A 37 -0.05 -7.55 6.11
C TYR A 37 -1.12 -7.22 5.07
N CYS A 38 -0.78 -7.37 3.79
CA CYS A 38 -1.78 -7.28 2.73
C CYS A 38 -2.77 -8.45 2.79
N LEU A 39 -4.00 -8.19 2.31
CA LEU A 39 -5.00 -9.23 2.15
C LEU A 39 -4.71 -10.09 0.91
N LYS A 40 -4.97 -11.39 1.03
CA LYS A 40 -5.00 -12.35 -0.09
C LYS A 40 -6.38 -13.01 -0.10
N PRO A 41 -7.05 -13.15 -1.25
CA PRO A 41 -8.31 -13.89 -1.29
C PRO A 41 -8.11 -15.34 -0.83
N GLN A 42 -8.99 -15.81 0.04
CA GLN A 42 -9.07 -17.23 0.37
C GLN A 42 -9.66 -17.99 -0.82
N ILE A 43 -9.11 -19.17 -1.09
CA ILE A 43 -9.61 -20.07 -2.13
C ILE A 43 -10.60 -21.02 -1.48
N GLY A 44 -11.83 -21.07 -2.00
CA GLY A 44 -12.85 -22.00 -1.53
C GLY A 44 -12.38 -23.45 -1.71
N LYS A 45 -12.37 -24.23 -0.63
CA LYS A 45 -11.86 -25.62 -0.63
C LYS A 45 -12.59 -26.52 -1.65
N GLU A 46 -13.88 -26.28 -1.86
CA GLU A 46 -14.72 -27.08 -2.77
C GLU A 46 -14.76 -26.52 -4.19
N SER A 47 -14.77 -25.19 -4.34
CA SER A 47 -14.99 -24.54 -5.64
C SER A 47 -13.69 -24.20 -6.38
N GLY A 48 -12.53 -24.22 -5.70
CA GLY A 48 -11.27 -23.72 -6.23
C GLY A 48 -11.28 -22.23 -6.60
N THR A 49 -12.37 -21.52 -6.31
CA THR A 49 -12.60 -20.13 -6.69
C THR A 49 -12.34 -19.23 -5.49
N PRO A 50 -11.79 -18.02 -5.67
CA PRO A 50 -11.72 -17.03 -4.61
C PRO A 50 -13.10 -16.81 -3.96
N VAL A 51 -13.18 -16.97 -2.64
CA VAL A 51 -14.43 -16.78 -1.88
C VAL A 51 -15.05 -15.39 -2.11
N PRO A 52 -14.28 -14.27 -2.16
CA PRO A 52 -14.87 -12.96 -2.45
C PRO A 52 -15.47 -12.88 -3.87
N THR A 53 -14.89 -13.57 -4.85
CA THR A 53 -15.43 -13.64 -6.22
C THR A 53 -16.74 -14.42 -6.24
N ALA A 54 -16.79 -15.57 -5.57
CA ALA A 54 -18.02 -16.37 -5.48
C ALA A 54 -19.15 -15.58 -4.81
N LEU A 55 -18.85 -14.83 -3.74
CA LEU A 55 -19.81 -13.98 -3.06
C LEU A 55 -20.30 -12.84 -3.97
N ALA A 56 -19.39 -12.09 -4.59
CA ALA A 56 -19.75 -11.01 -5.49
C ALA A 56 -20.67 -11.51 -6.63
N ARG A 57 -20.36 -12.68 -7.19
CA ARG A 57 -21.18 -13.30 -8.24
C ARG A 57 -22.58 -13.68 -7.73
N ALA A 58 -22.69 -14.27 -6.54
CA ALA A 58 -23.96 -14.70 -5.96
C ALA A 58 -24.92 -13.52 -5.72
N PHE A 59 -24.38 -12.33 -5.45
CA PHE A 59 -25.15 -11.12 -5.15
C PHE A 59 -25.10 -10.07 -6.27
N GLY A 60 -24.55 -10.40 -7.45
CA GLY A 60 -24.49 -9.49 -8.60
C GLY A 60 -23.56 -8.27 -8.44
N GLY A 61 -22.59 -8.33 -7.52
CA GLY A 61 -21.62 -7.26 -7.28
C GLY A 61 -20.45 -7.24 -8.28
N PRO A 62 -19.73 -6.11 -8.39
CA PRO A 62 -18.63 -5.93 -9.34
C PRO A 62 -17.37 -6.76 -9.01
N GLY A 63 -17.30 -7.35 -7.82
CA GLY A 63 -16.13 -8.09 -7.36
C GLY A 63 -15.07 -7.20 -6.71
N VAL A 64 -13.90 -7.81 -6.47
CA VAL A 64 -12.75 -7.15 -5.85
C VAL A 64 -11.60 -7.18 -6.84
N ASP A 65 -10.97 -6.03 -7.05
CA ASP A 65 -9.72 -5.95 -7.82
C ASP A 65 -8.54 -6.40 -6.95
N TYR A 66 -8.20 -7.69 -7.08
CA TYR A 66 -7.15 -8.30 -6.28
C TYR A 66 -5.76 -7.70 -6.54
N ALA A 67 -5.52 -7.09 -7.69
CA ALA A 67 -4.26 -6.41 -7.98
C ALA A 67 -4.12 -5.16 -7.11
N LYS A 68 -5.24 -4.53 -6.73
CA LYS A 68 -5.27 -3.32 -5.89
C LYS A 68 -5.22 -3.58 -4.39
N LEU A 69 -5.38 -4.82 -3.94
CA LEU A 69 -5.37 -5.15 -2.51
C LEU A 69 -4.00 -4.98 -1.83
N CYS A 70 -2.93 -4.90 -2.62
CA CYS A 70 -1.57 -4.82 -2.10
C CYS A 70 -0.71 -3.87 -2.94
N ILE A 71 -1.27 -2.71 -3.28
CA ILE A 71 -0.50 -1.65 -3.91
C ILE A 71 0.08 -0.78 -2.79
N PRO A 72 1.41 -0.60 -2.73
CA PRO A 72 2.04 0.36 -1.82
C PRO A 72 1.37 1.74 -1.93
N ASP A 73 0.96 2.28 -0.79
CA ASP A 73 0.33 3.60 -0.72
C ASP A 73 1.43 4.67 -0.57
N PRO A 74 1.60 5.60 -1.52
CA PRO A 74 2.61 6.66 -1.44
C PRO A 74 2.49 7.52 -0.20
N SER A 75 1.30 7.55 0.43
CA SER A 75 1.06 8.25 1.68
C SER A 75 1.57 7.51 2.94
N LYS A 76 1.99 6.24 2.81
CA LYS A 76 2.34 5.37 3.95
C LYS A 76 3.70 4.68 3.83
N VAL A 77 4.22 4.50 2.61
CA VAL A 77 5.56 3.89 2.44
C VAL A 77 6.62 4.62 3.29
N PRO A 78 7.68 3.93 3.76
CA PRO A 78 8.75 4.58 4.52
C PRO A 78 9.40 5.75 3.74
N LEU A 79 9.82 6.80 4.44
CA LEU A 79 10.52 7.94 3.81
C LEU A 79 12.02 7.65 3.74
N ASN A 80 12.41 6.76 2.84
CA ASN A 80 13.79 6.37 2.56
C ASN A 80 13.95 5.91 1.09
N GLU A 81 15.14 5.42 0.72
CA GLU A 81 15.43 4.92 -0.64
C GLU A 81 14.45 3.81 -1.06
N ASP A 82 14.20 2.83 -0.20
CA ASP A 82 13.30 1.72 -0.50
C ASP A 82 11.88 2.20 -0.78
N GLY A 83 11.38 3.17 -0.01
CA GLY A 83 10.06 3.76 -0.23
C GLY A 83 9.96 4.54 -1.55
N LEU A 84 10.99 5.31 -1.90
CA LEU A 84 11.07 6.00 -3.20
C LEU A 84 11.02 5.00 -4.35
N VAL A 85 11.88 3.98 -4.31
CA VAL A 85 11.93 2.91 -5.31
C VAL A 85 10.58 2.21 -5.38
N GLN A 86 9.96 1.91 -4.24
CA GLN A 86 8.67 1.25 -4.19
C GLN A 86 7.57 2.07 -4.86
N VAL A 87 7.47 3.37 -4.61
CA VAL A 87 6.50 4.25 -5.28
C VAL A 87 6.79 4.30 -6.78
N ARG A 88 8.04 4.54 -7.19
CA ARG A 88 8.45 4.60 -8.60
C ARG A 88 8.15 3.32 -9.37
N THR A 89 8.36 2.16 -8.74
CA THR A 89 8.14 0.86 -9.40
C THR A 89 6.65 0.48 -9.43
N THR A 90 5.89 0.91 -8.43
CA THR A 90 4.45 0.64 -8.33
C THR A 90 3.63 1.54 -9.24
N TYR A 91 4.03 2.80 -9.36
CA TYR A 91 3.36 3.83 -10.17
C TYR A 91 4.36 4.44 -11.17
N PRO A 92 4.83 3.63 -12.14
CA PRO A 92 5.82 4.10 -13.09
C PRO A 92 5.28 5.27 -13.90
N ASP A 93 6.07 6.35 -13.95
CA ASP A 93 5.78 7.58 -14.71
C ASP A 93 4.52 8.34 -14.21
N ASP A 94 3.99 7.99 -13.04
CA ASP A 94 2.90 8.71 -12.36
C ASP A 94 3.45 9.81 -11.44
N VAL A 95 3.42 11.04 -11.95
CA VAL A 95 3.94 12.20 -11.22
C VAL A 95 3.07 12.58 -10.04
N GLU A 96 1.77 12.28 -10.06
CA GLU A 96 0.86 12.65 -8.97
C GLU A 96 1.08 11.76 -7.75
N GLU A 97 1.17 10.45 -7.96
CA GLU A 97 1.48 9.49 -6.90
C GLU A 97 2.88 9.72 -6.32
N MET A 98 3.88 10.01 -7.17
CA MET A 98 5.20 10.45 -6.70
C MET A 98 5.12 11.77 -5.93
N GLY A 99 4.25 12.70 -6.35
CA GLY A 99 3.99 13.95 -5.67
C GLY A 99 3.47 13.76 -4.24
N VAL A 100 2.61 12.77 -4.00
CA VAL A 100 2.15 12.41 -2.63
C VAL A 100 3.34 12.02 -1.74
N PHE A 101 4.25 11.20 -2.25
CA PHE A 101 5.48 10.82 -1.53
C PHE A 101 6.38 12.03 -1.25
N MET A 102 6.62 12.88 -2.26
CA MET A 102 7.45 14.08 -2.11
C MET A 102 6.91 15.07 -1.08
N ARG A 103 5.58 15.30 -1.05
CA ARG A 103 4.95 16.13 -0.01
C ARG A 103 5.26 15.63 1.40
N ARG A 104 5.36 14.30 1.58
CA ARG A 104 5.70 13.72 2.88
C ARG A 104 7.16 13.93 3.23
N ILE A 105 8.08 13.85 2.28
CA ILE A 105 9.49 14.21 2.51
C ILE A 105 9.59 15.65 3.00
N VAL A 106 8.98 16.61 2.28
CA VAL A 106 8.99 18.03 2.65
C VAL A 106 8.47 18.24 4.09
N ARG A 107 7.33 17.62 4.42
CA ARG A 107 6.73 17.73 5.77
C ARG A 107 7.60 17.08 6.84
N HIS A 108 8.23 15.96 6.54
CA HIS A 108 9.11 15.25 7.48
C HIS A 108 10.38 16.05 7.80
N MET A 109 10.87 16.82 6.83
CA MET A 109 11.99 17.75 6.98
C MET A 109 11.60 19.07 7.69
N GLY A 110 10.34 19.21 8.14
CA GLY A 110 9.83 20.41 8.80
C GLY A 110 9.31 21.50 7.84
N GLY A 111 9.30 21.24 6.53
CA GLY A 111 8.74 22.13 5.53
C GLY A 111 7.21 22.11 5.51
N GLN A 112 6.61 23.18 4.97
CA GLN A 112 5.17 23.25 4.71
C GLN A 112 4.91 23.29 3.21
N VAL A 113 3.93 22.50 2.75
CA VAL A 113 3.46 22.53 1.36
C VAL A 113 2.12 23.26 1.33
N PRO A 114 2.04 24.48 0.77
CA PRO A 114 0.80 25.22 0.65
C PRO A 114 -0.26 24.45 -0.15
N PRO A 115 -1.57 24.65 0.13
CA PRO A 115 -2.64 23.98 -0.61
C PRO A 115 -2.65 24.23 -2.12
N ASN A 116 -2.08 25.36 -2.57
CA ASN A 116 -2.01 25.76 -3.98
C ASN A 116 -0.66 25.42 -4.65
N ALA A 117 0.19 24.61 -4.01
CA ALA A 117 1.52 24.29 -4.51
C ALA A 117 1.56 23.07 -5.44
N ASP A 118 0.43 22.63 -6.00
CA ASP A 118 0.35 21.41 -6.81
C ASP A 118 1.29 21.42 -8.02
N SER A 119 1.39 22.56 -8.74
CA SER A 119 2.32 22.70 -9.86
C SER A 119 3.79 22.60 -9.42
N THR A 120 4.13 23.18 -8.27
CA THR A 120 5.47 23.11 -7.68
C THR A 120 5.82 21.69 -7.25
N VAL A 121 4.88 20.99 -6.59
CA VAL A 121 5.07 19.60 -6.19
C VAL A 121 5.22 18.71 -7.42
N ARG A 122 4.38 18.91 -8.45
CA ARG A 122 4.46 18.15 -9.70
C ARG A 122 5.81 18.37 -10.40
N TRP A 123 6.28 19.61 -10.46
CA TRP A 123 7.61 19.94 -10.99
C TRP A 123 8.73 19.25 -10.21
N PHE A 124 8.66 19.27 -8.88
CA PHE A 124 9.64 18.63 -8.01
C PHE A 124 9.62 17.10 -8.10
N ALA A 125 8.43 16.50 -8.25
CA ALA A 125 8.24 15.05 -8.31
C ALA A 125 8.60 14.45 -9.68
N ALA A 126 8.45 15.20 -10.77
CA ALA A 126 8.62 14.69 -12.14
C ALA A 126 9.96 13.98 -12.40
N PRO A 127 11.13 14.48 -11.94
CA PRO A 127 12.41 13.80 -12.15
C PRO A 127 12.52 12.44 -11.45
N TYR A 128 11.69 12.17 -10.44
CA TYR A 128 11.74 10.95 -9.62
C TYR A 128 10.68 9.94 -10.04
N ALA A 129 9.59 10.38 -10.65
CA ALA A 129 8.46 9.54 -11.04
C ALA A 129 8.81 8.54 -12.15
N SER A 130 9.77 8.89 -13.03
CA SER A 130 10.05 8.03 -14.18
C SER A 130 10.68 6.72 -13.78
N SER A 131 10.19 5.62 -14.36
CA SER A 131 10.72 4.26 -14.16
C SER A 131 12.21 4.10 -14.53
N SER A 132 12.72 4.98 -15.41
CA SER A 132 14.13 5.03 -15.82
C SER A 132 14.98 6.04 -15.03
N SER A 133 14.39 6.73 -14.06
CA SER A 133 15.10 7.73 -13.27
C SER A 133 16.24 7.13 -12.45
N THR A 134 17.39 7.77 -12.47
CA THR A 134 18.53 7.46 -11.60
C THR A 134 18.55 8.29 -10.32
N LYS A 135 17.54 9.14 -10.11
CA LYS A 135 17.43 9.97 -8.91
C LYS A 135 17.18 9.10 -7.67
N THR A 136 17.87 9.45 -6.60
CA THR A 136 17.85 8.77 -5.30
C THR A 136 17.04 9.56 -4.27
N PHE A 137 16.74 8.95 -3.14
CA PHE A 137 16.11 9.61 -2.01
C PHE A 137 17.02 10.72 -1.45
N SER A 138 18.34 10.50 -1.46
CA SER A 138 19.30 11.53 -1.06
C SER A 138 19.24 12.76 -1.97
N ASP A 139 19.04 12.59 -3.28
CA ASP A 139 18.86 13.72 -4.20
C ASP A 139 17.59 14.52 -3.88
N ALA A 140 16.51 13.82 -3.50
CA ALA A 140 15.25 14.45 -3.12
C ALA A 140 15.41 15.30 -1.86
N VAL A 141 16.10 14.78 -0.84
CA VAL A 141 16.35 15.52 0.41
C VAL A 141 17.31 16.68 0.19
N ALA A 142 18.36 16.52 -0.62
CA ALA A 142 19.34 17.58 -0.89
C ALA A 142 18.78 18.74 -1.72
N ALA A 143 17.63 18.54 -2.38
CA ALA A 143 16.97 19.55 -3.20
C ALA A 143 15.94 20.41 -2.43
N LEU A 144 15.80 20.18 -1.11
CA LEU A 144 14.90 20.91 -0.20
C LEU A 144 15.68 21.87 0.70
#